data_AF-A0A4Y7PJ40-F1
#
_entry.id   AF-A0A4Y7PJ40-F1
#
_cell.length_a   1.000
_cell.length_b   1.000
_cell.length_c   1.000
_cell.angle_alpha   90.00
_cell.angle_beta   90.00
_cell.angle_gamma   90.00
#
_symmetry.space_group_name_H-M   'P 1'
#
loop_
_entity.id
_entity.type
_entity.pdbx_description
1 polymer ?
#
loop_
_entity_poly.entity_id
_entity_poly.type
_entity_poly.pdbx_seq_one_letter_code
_entity_poly.pdbx_strand_id
1 'polypeptide(L)'
;MQPTSLLFVLLLAVFADAVKVFRAGNAKVPVTGTEAKEKDFGALVGGEFQPGQNGGLSTSIDPALLPGKPTKNVYSIDSSQITAGGFGFLADGSDVGGKAGKGHRSIVINKPFTPPALLAALNALPWTKEPDAPKPVKAPAPAAAPPAAPKPAAPAPAKPAAPIAVAPKPVAPKPAAPKPVIPKPVAPKPAPIVKAAPKAATKSKGLHFRVVNSRRSTGSV
;
A
#
# COMPACT_ATOMS: atom_id res chain seq x y z
N MET A 1 -59.07 3.46 8.16
CA MET A 1 -57.93 4.09 8.85
C MET A 1 -56.98 3.01 9.33
N GLN A 2 -55.81 2.87 8.71
CA GLN A 2 -54.61 2.29 9.33
C GLN A 2 -53.37 2.85 8.61
N PRO A 3 -52.60 3.75 9.24
CA PRO A 3 -51.34 4.23 8.71
C PRO A 3 -50.24 3.30 9.23
N THR A 4 -49.99 2.19 8.53
CA THR A 4 -48.98 1.23 8.97
C THR A 4 -47.92 1.09 7.89
N SER A 5 -46.69 1.48 8.28
CA SER A 5 -45.44 1.08 7.65
C SER A 5 -44.87 1.97 6.53
N LEU A 6 -44.90 3.30 6.71
CA LEU A 6 -43.94 4.19 6.03
C LEU A 6 -42.64 4.42 6.85
N LEU A 7 -42.50 3.78 8.02
CA LEU A 7 -41.42 4.05 8.98
C LEU A 7 -40.34 2.96 9.06
N PHE A 8 -40.29 2.00 8.12
CA PHE A 8 -39.33 0.88 8.16
C PHE A 8 -38.43 0.77 6.90
N VAL A 9 -38.36 1.84 6.10
CA VAL A 9 -37.29 2.04 5.10
C VAL A 9 -36.48 3.29 5.46
N LEU A 10 -36.38 3.58 6.77
CA LEU A 10 -35.45 4.53 7.31
C LEU A 10 -34.28 3.73 7.90
N LEU A 11 -33.06 3.99 7.42
CA LEU A 11 -31.81 3.68 8.10
C LEU A 11 -31.30 2.21 8.11
N LEU A 12 -31.17 1.60 6.93
CA LEU A 12 -30.01 0.71 6.66
C LEU A 12 -28.96 1.47 5.85
N ALA A 13 -28.70 2.72 6.27
CA ALA A 13 -27.39 3.31 6.01
C ALA A 13 -26.42 2.52 6.90
N VAL A 14 -25.86 1.45 6.33
CA VAL A 14 -24.65 0.85 6.88
C VAL A 14 -23.61 1.96 6.81
N PHE A 15 -23.49 2.72 7.90
CA PHE A 15 -22.39 3.63 8.14
C PHE A 15 -21.15 2.73 8.26
N ALA A 16 -20.60 2.33 7.13
CA ALA A 16 -19.23 1.88 7.08
C ALA A 16 -18.43 3.08 7.60
N ASP A 17 -17.88 2.95 8.82
CA ASP A 17 -17.07 3.98 9.43
C ASP A 17 -16.05 4.46 8.40
N ALA A 18 -16.13 5.74 8.04
CA ALA A 18 -15.17 6.32 7.12
C ALA A 18 -13.79 6.21 7.76
N VAL A 19 -12.87 5.55 7.05
CA VAL A 19 -11.51 5.34 7.52
C VAL A 19 -10.65 6.40 6.88
N LYS A 20 -9.99 7.22 7.71
CA LYS A 20 -8.96 8.14 7.26
C LYS A 20 -7.76 7.34 6.77
N VAL A 21 -7.35 7.56 5.53
CA VAL A 21 -6.15 6.95 4.94
C VAL A 21 -5.13 8.00 4.55
N PHE A 22 -3.88 7.56 4.49
CA PHE A 22 -2.71 8.37 4.31
C PHE A 22 -1.90 7.89 3.12
N ARG A 23 -1.23 8.83 2.46
CA ARG A 23 -0.32 8.58 1.35
C ARG A 23 0.84 9.56 1.37
N ALA A 24 2.03 9.07 1.04
CA ALA A 24 3.18 9.91 0.78
C ALA A 24 3.10 10.50 -0.65
N GLY A 25 3.22 11.81 -0.75
CA GLY A 25 3.26 12.55 -2.02
C GLY A 25 4.55 13.35 -2.19
N ASN A 26 4.56 14.27 -3.16
CA ASN A 26 5.59 15.32 -3.25
C ASN A 26 5.09 16.60 -2.57
N ALA A 27 5.83 17.71 -2.71
CA ALA A 27 5.46 18.97 -2.07
C ALA A 27 4.10 19.55 -2.50
N LYS A 28 3.62 19.18 -3.69
CA LYS A 28 2.47 19.80 -4.36
C LYS A 28 1.27 18.86 -4.45
N VAL A 29 1.49 17.58 -4.72
CA VAL A 29 0.43 16.62 -5.05
C VAL A 29 0.62 15.26 -4.34
N PRO A 30 -0.50 14.60 -3.99
CA PRO A 30 -0.51 13.29 -3.34
C PRO A 30 -0.13 12.15 -4.29
N VAL A 31 -0.40 12.28 -5.59
CA VAL A 31 -0.01 11.29 -6.61
C VAL A 31 0.98 11.93 -7.58
N THR A 32 2.22 11.44 -7.50
CA THR A 32 3.36 11.96 -8.25
C THR A 32 3.54 11.25 -9.59
N GLY A 33 4.12 11.94 -10.57
CA GLY A 33 4.42 11.40 -11.90
C GLY A 33 3.77 12.23 -13.00
N THR A 34 3.95 11.80 -14.24
CA THR A 34 3.28 12.37 -15.42
C THR A 34 2.01 11.60 -15.79
N GLU A 35 1.95 10.31 -15.46
CA GLU A 35 0.83 9.42 -15.70
C GLU A 35 0.78 8.27 -14.67
N ALA A 36 -0.37 7.63 -14.55
CA ALA A 36 -0.50 6.39 -13.80
C ALA A 36 0.22 5.23 -14.52
N LYS A 37 0.80 4.30 -13.77
CA LYS A 37 1.69 3.25 -14.31
C LYS A 37 1.03 1.88 -14.29
N GLU A 38 1.34 1.06 -15.29
CA GLU A 38 0.85 -0.33 -15.38
C GLU A 38 1.23 -1.19 -14.18
N LYS A 39 2.41 -0.97 -13.58
CA LYS A 39 2.81 -1.68 -12.36
C LYS A 39 1.87 -1.45 -11.17
N ASP A 40 1.12 -0.35 -11.17
CA ASP A 40 0.23 0.01 -10.08
C ASP A 40 -1.23 -0.36 -10.39
N PHE A 41 -1.67 -0.36 -11.65
CA PHE A 41 -3.08 -0.54 -12.03
C PHE A 41 -3.34 -1.70 -13.01
N GLY A 42 -2.32 -2.48 -13.35
CA GLY A 42 -2.39 -3.55 -14.35
C GLY A 42 -2.08 -3.07 -15.77
N ALA A 43 -2.02 -4.01 -16.71
CA ALA A 43 -1.73 -3.72 -18.12
C ALA A 43 -2.86 -2.93 -18.79
N LEU A 44 -2.52 -2.09 -19.76
CA LEU A 44 -3.50 -1.37 -20.56
C LEU A 44 -4.21 -2.30 -21.56
N VAL A 45 -5.53 -2.14 -21.68
CA VAL A 45 -6.36 -2.75 -22.72
C VAL A 45 -6.96 -1.63 -23.54
N GLY A 46 -6.58 -1.55 -24.83
CA GLY A 46 -7.04 -0.46 -25.70
C GLY A 46 -6.50 0.93 -25.30
N GLY A 47 -5.35 0.98 -24.61
CA GLY A 47 -4.78 2.23 -24.10
C GLY A 47 -5.39 2.72 -22.78
N GLU A 48 -6.22 1.90 -22.13
CA GLU A 48 -6.88 2.24 -20.86
C GLU A 48 -6.64 1.18 -19.79
N PHE A 49 -6.55 1.63 -18.55
CA PHE A 49 -6.64 0.76 -17.38
C PHE A 49 -8.06 0.25 -17.24
N GLN A 50 -8.22 -1.03 -16.92
CA GLN A 50 -9.52 -1.67 -16.80
C GLN A 50 -9.88 -1.97 -15.33
N PRO A 51 -11.16 -1.86 -14.94
CA PRO A 51 -11.59 -2.27 -13.61
C PRO A 51 -11.37 -3.77 -13.39
N GLY A 52 -11.20 -4.17 -12.12
CA GLY A 52 -11.03 -5.57 -11.72
C GLY A 52 -9.64 -6.16 -11.98
N GLN A 53 -8.68 -5.36 -12.45
CA GLN A 53 -7.28 -5.78 -12.49
C GLN A 53 -6.66 -5.77 -11.08
N ASN A 54 -5.74 -6.68 -10.82
CA ASN A 54 -4.98 -6.70 -9.57
C ASN A 54 -4.04 -5.49 -9.52
N GLY A 55 -4.40 -4.49 -8.72
CA GLY A 55 -3.64 -3.26 -8.57
C GLY A 55 -4.47 -2.15 -7.91
N GLY A 56 -3.79 -1.09 -7.54
CA GLY A 56 -4.41 0.12 -7.03
C GLY A 56 -3.38 1.11 -6.51
N LEU A 57 -3.86 2.32 -6.22
CA LEU A 57 -3.07 3.31 -5.52
C LEU A 57 -2.88 2.86 -4.07
N SER A 58 -1.65 2.53 -3.69
CA SER A 58 -1.32 2.17 -2.31
C SER A 58 -1.52 3.32 -1.33
N THR A 59 -2.17 3.03 -0.21
CA THR A 59 -2.40 3.94 0.93
C THR A 59 -2.27 3.17 2.24
N SER A 60 -2.25 3.86 3.36
CA SER A 60 -2.15 3.27 4.71
C SER A 60 -3.14 3.93 5.65
N ILE A 61 -3.75 3.20 6.59
CA ILE A 61 -4.55 3.79 7.68
C ILE A 61 -3.68 4.43 8.78
N ASP A 62 -2.38 4.17 8.78
CA ASP A 62 -1.42 4.72 9.75
C ASP A 62 -0.28 5.43 8.98
N PRO A 63 -0.09 6.74 9.18
CA PRO A 63 0.97 7.48 8.51
C PRO A 63 2.39 7.01 8.91
N ALA A 64 2.56 6.40 10.09
CA ALA A 64 3.84 5.86 10.54
C ALA A 64 4.29 4.63 9.73
N LEU A 65 3.37 3.99 9.00
CA LEU A 65 3.62 2.84 8.13
C LEU A 65 3.92 3.24 6.68
N LEU A 66 3.86 4.54 6.35
CA LEU A 66 4.22 5.01 5.02
C LEU A 66 5.71 4.76 4.74
N PRO A 67 6.05 4.35 3.51
CA PRO A 67 7.44 4.13 3.13
C PRO A 67 8.21 5.46 3.07
N GLY A 68 9.42 5.47 3.62
CA GLY A 68 10.32 6.62 3.63
C GLY A 68 10.39 7.30 5.00
N LYS A 69 11.54 7.20 5.68
CA LYS A 69 11.79 7.94 6.92
C LYS A 69 12.28 9.36 6.61
N PRO A 70 11.85 10.36 7.40
CA PRO A 70 10.46 10.79 7.59
C PRO A 70 9.90 11.42 6.29
N THR A 71 8.69 11.02 5.89
CA THR A 71 7.98 11.59 4.72
C THR A 71 7.52 13.01 5.02
N LYS A 72 8.17 14.01 4.41
CA LYS A 72 7.85 15.45 4.54
C LYS A 72 6.58 15.91 3.81
N ASN A 73 5.77 14.98 3.31
CA ASN A 73 4.59 15.29 2.50
C ASN A 73 3.59 14.13 2.61
N VAL A 74 2.90 14.09 3.73
CA VAL A 74 1.81 13.14 3.96
C VAL A 74 0.50 13.83 3.60
N TYR A 75 -0.33 13.12 2.84
CA TYR A 75 -1.69 13.54 2.49
C TYR A 75 -2.67 12.54 3.06
N SER A 76 -3.83 13.01 3.48
CA SER A 76 -4.90 12.19 3.99
C SER A 76 -6.22 12.43 3.26
N ILE A 77 -7.10 11.44 3.31
CA ILE A 77 -8.45 11.50 2.74
C ILE A 77 -9.35 10.50 3.47
N ASP A 78 -10.65 10.79 3.58
CA ASP A 78 -11.62 9.85 4.11
C ASP A 78 -12.05 8.83 3.04
N SER A 79 -12.14 7.55 3.42
CA SER A 79 -12.52 6.48 2.48
C SER A 79 -13.90 6.68 1.83
N SER A 80 -14.79 7.40 2.49
CA SER A 80 -16.09 7.79 1.93
C SER A 80 -15.95 8.73 0.72
N GLN A 81 -14.99 9.65 0.76
CA GLN A 81 -14.71 10.59 -0.33
C GLN A 81 -14.05 9.89 -1.53
N ILE A 82 -13.24 8.87 -1.28
CA ILE A 82 -12.67 8.01 -2.34
C ILE A 82 -13.80 7.33 -3.12
N THR A 83 -14.75 6.75 -2.38
CA THR A 83 -15.89 6.03 -2.96
C THR A 83 -16.82 6.99 -3.72
N ALA A 84 -17.08 8.18 -3.16
CA ALA A 84 -17.83 9.25 -3.81
C ALA A 84 -17.13 9.76 -5.10
N GLY A 85 -15.80 9.71 -5.16
CA GLY A 85 -15.00 10.01 -6.35
C GLY A 85 -15.06 8.95 -7.46
N GLY A 86 -15.85 7.89 -7.28
CA GLY A 86 -16.01 6.82 -8.28
C GLY A 86 -14.88 5.78 -8.27
N PHE A 87 -14.09 5.72 -7.20
CA PHE A 87 -13.07 4.71 -6.99
C PHE A 87 -13.55 3.63 -6.03
N GLY A 88 -12.96 2.44 -6.11
CA GLY A 88 -13.12 1.42 -5.09
C GLY A 88 -12.08 1.60 -4.00
N PHE A 89 -12.43 1.21 -2.77
CA PHE A 89 -11.52 1.23 -1.65
C PHE A 89 -11.50 -0.16 -1.01
N LEU A 90 -10.37 -0.84 -1.13
CA LEU A 90 -10.21 -2.22 -0.71
C LEU A 90 -9.18 -2.32 0.41
N ALA A 91 -9.52 -3.08 1.44
CA ALA A 91 -8.51 -3.64 2.31
C ALA A 91 -7.75 -4.69 1.51
N ASP A 92 -6.44 -4.47 1.33
CA ASP A 92 -5.60 -5.51 0.76
C ASP A 92 -5.54 -6.64 1.78
N GLY A 93 -5.90 -7.87 1.38
CA GLY A 93 -5.86 -9.06 2.24
C GLY A 93 -4.46 -9.40 2.75
N SER A 94 -3.46 -8.63 2.33
CA SER A 94 -2.06 -8.62 2.76
C SER A 94 -1.82 -8.16 4.21
N ASP A 95 -2.79 -8.30 5.12
CA ASP A 95 -2.52 -8.47 6.57
C ASP A 95 -1.74 -9.78 6.86
N VAL A 96 -1.39 -10.56 5.83
CA VAL A 96 -0.50 -11.72 5.88
C VAL A 96 0.99 -11.31 5.94
N GLY A 97 1.45 -10.90 7.12
CA GLY A 97 2.78 -11.32 7.59
C GLY A 97 3.97 -10.34 7.48
N GLY A 98 3.76 -9.03 7.59
CA GLY A 98 4.86 -8.08 7.80
C GLY A 98 4.40 -6.76 8.43
N LYS A 99 5.29 -6.02 9.11
CA LYS A 99 4.96 -4.70 9.70
C LYS A 99 4.33 -3.70 8.70
N ALA A 100 4.60 -3.88 7.40
CA ALA A 100 4.10 -3.03 6.32
C ALA A 100 2.73 -3.44 5.75
N GLY A 101 2.25 -4.66 6.04
CA GLY A 101 0.93 -5.13 5.59
C GLY A 101 -0.21 -4.62 6.47
N LYS A 102 0.09 -4.32 7.75
CA LYS A 102 -0.93 -3.89 8.71
C LYS A 102 -1.53 -2.56 8.29
N GLY A 103 -2.81 -2.59 7.91
CA GLY A 103 -3.53 -1.37 7.58
C GLY A 103 -3.21 -0.76 6.21
N HIS A 104 -2.56 -1.51 5.32
CA HIS A 104 -2.48 -1.12 3.91
C HIS A 104 -3.87 -1.17 3.26
N ARG A 105 -4.12 -0.20 2.39
CA ARG A 105 -5.39 -0.04 1.67
C ARG A 105 -5.09 0.35 0.23
N SER A 106 -5.92 -0.13 -0.69
CA SER A 106 -5.76 0.15 -2.12
C SER A 106 -6.96 0.93 -2.65
N ILE A 107 -6.68 2.05 -3.33
CA ILE A 107 -7.68 2.75 -4.14
C ILE A 107 -7.67 2.13 -5.53
N VAL A 108 -8.76 1.48 -5.92
CA VAL A 108 -8.90 0.78 -7.19
C VAL A 108 -9.84 1.52 -8.13
N ILE A 109 -9.73 1.24 -9.43
CA ILE A 109 -10.60 1.85 -10.43
C ILE A 109 -11.87 1.00 -10.62
N ASN A 110 -13.02 1.67 -10.68
CA ASN A 110 -14.32 1.03 -10.94
C ASN A 110 -14.80 1.23 -12.37
N LYS A 111 -14.05 1.97 -13.18
CA LYS A 111 -14.32 2.23 -14.59
C LYS A 111 -13.00 2.39 -15.36
N PRO A 112 -13.02 2.28 -16.70
CA PRO A 112 -11.83 2.49 -17.50
C PRO A 112 -11.28 3.92 -17.42
N PHE A 113 -9.97 4.06 -17.51
CA PHE A 113 -9.28 5.34 -17.59
C PHE A 113 -8.05 5.26 -18.49
N THR A 114 -7.82 6.30 -19.30
CA THR A 114 -6.48 6.53 -19.88
C THR A 114 -5.47 6.89 -18.78
N PRO A 115 -4.17 6.61 -18.95
CA PRO A 115 -3.16 6.92 -17.94
C PRO A 115 -3.12 8.36 -17.42
N PRO A 116 -3.20 9.41 -18.26
CA PRO A 116 -3.22 10.79 -17.77
C PRO A 116 -4.55 11.14 -17.08
N ALA A 117 -5.68 10.62 -17.57
CA ALA A 117 -6.99 10.87 -16.96
C ALA A 117 -7.09 10.25 -15.56
N LEU A 118 -6.51 9.05 -15.36
CA LEU A 118 -6.46 8.41 -14.06
C LEU A 118 -5.65 9.25 -13.06
N LEU A 119 -4.46 9.71 -13.46
CA LEU A 119 -3.63 10.56 -12.60
C LEU A 119 -4.35 11.86 -12.22
N ALA A 120 -5.01 12.51 -13.18
CA ALA A 120 -5.79 13.72 -12.94
C ALA A 120 -6.93 13.46 -11.95
N ALA A 121 -7.69 12.38 -12.16
CA ALA A 121 -8.81 12.00 -11.28
C ALA A 121 -8.34 11.68 -9.85
N LEU A 122 -7.22 10.97 -9.68
CA LEU A 122 -6.66 10.66 -8.36
C LEU A 122 -6.15 11.92 -7.62
N ASN A 123 -5.59 12.88 -8.34
CA ASN A 123 -5.16 14.16 -7.75
C ASN A 123 -6.32 15.13 -7.50
N ALA A 124 -7.46 14.95 -8.17
CA ALA A 124 -8.68 15.74 -7.96
C ALA A 124 -9.50 15.29 -6.74
N LEU A 125 -9.17 14.14 -6.15
CA LEU A 125 -9.75 13.73 -4.86
C LEU A 125 -9.44 14.79 -3.78
N PRO A 126 -10.32 14.99 -2.79
CA PRO A 126 -10.20 16.03 -1.76
C PRO A 126 -9.14 15.69 -0.70
N TRP A 127 -7.89 15.59 -1.11
CA TRP A 127 -6.77 15.31 -0.21
C TRP A 127 -6.48 16.49 0.71
N THR A 128 -6.24 16.19 1.98
CA THR A 128 -5.76 17.14 2.99
C THR A 128 -4.27 16.93 3.22
N LYS A 129 -3.46 17.99 3.11
CA LYS A 129 -2.04 17.91 3.44
C LYS A 129 -1.89 17.87 4.96
N GLU A 130 -1.24 16.83 5.47
CA GLU A 130 -0.96 16.69 6.90
C GLU A 130 0.26 17.55 7.29
N PRO A 131 0.29 18.07 8.53
CA PRO A 131 1.48 18.72 9.07
C PRO A 131 2.67 17.78 9.04
N ASP A 132 3.85 18.34 8.78
CA ASP A 132 5.09 17.57 8.89
C ASP A 132 5.25 17.06 10.32
N ALA A 133 5.51 15.75 10.45
CA ALA A 133 5.81 15.17 11.74
C ALA A 133 7.02 15.92 12.35
N PRO A 134 6.93 16.37 13.62
CA PRO A 134 8.04 17.03 14.27
C PRO A 134 9.26 16.13 14.22
N LYS A 135 10.39 16.68 13.79
CA LYS A 135 11.66 15.95 13.72
C LYS A 135 11.93 15.35 15.11
N PRO A 136 12.29 14.06 15.22
CA PRO A 136 12.66 13.48 16.50
C PRO A 136 13.75 14.35 17.12
N VAL A 137 13.44 15.02 18.22
CA VAL A 137 14.42 15.79 18.97
C VAL A 137 15.40 14.76 19.50
N LYS A 138 16.67 14.86 19.08
CA LYS A 138 17.71 14.00 19.61
C LYS A 138 17.74 14.24 21.11
N ALA A 139 17.36 13.23 21.90
CA ALA A 139 17.47 13.30 23.34
C ALA A 139 18.92 13.73 23.68
N PRO A 140 19.13 14.72 24.57
CA PRO A 140 20.47 15.09 24.97
C PRO A 140 21.19 13.83 25.43
N ALA A 141 22.39 13.61 24.87
CA ALA A 141 23.22 12.49 25.28
C ALA A 141 23.37 12.56 26.81
N PRO A 142 23.22 11.45 27.54
CA PRO A 142 23.47 11.44 28.97
C PRO A 142 24.85 12.06 29.20
N ALA A 143 24.90 13.14 29.98
CA ALA A 143 26.17 13.74 30.37
C ALA A 143 27.00 12.62 31.02
N ALA A 144 28.20 12.38 30.49
CA ALA A 144 29.11 11.40 31.06
C ALA A 144 29.28 11.73 32.54
N ALA A 145 28.95 10.76 33.40
CA ALA A 145 29.17 10.91 34.83
C ALA A 145 30.64 11.28 35.08
N PRO A 146 30.94 12.23 35.98
CA PRO A 146 32.31 12.58 36.29
C PRO A 146 33.08 11.33 36.74
N PRO A 147 34.36 11.19 36.35
CA PRO A 147 35.15 10.02 36.72
C PRO A 147 35.18 9.87 38.24
N ALA A 148 34.82 8.68 38.71
CA ALA A 148 34.87 8.35 40.12
C ALA A 148 36.31 8.53 40.65
N ALA A 149 36.42 9.16 41.82
CA ALA A 149 37.68 9.41 42.51
C ALA A 149 38.49 8.11 42.71
N PRO A 150 39.84 8.18 42.65
CA PRO A 150 40.68 7.01 42.82
C PRO A 150 40.49 6.40 44.22
N LYS A 151 40.14 5.11 44.25
CA LYS A 151 40.00 4.31 45.47
C LYS A 151 41.41 4.11 46.09
N PRO A 152 41.62 4.34 47.40
CA PRO A 152 42.90 4.07 48.04
C PRO A 152 43.28 2.58 47.94
N ALA A 153 44.49 2.30 47.47
CA ALA A 153 45.04 0.96 47.42
C ALA A 153 45.49 0.51 48.82
N ALA A 154 44.89 -0.55 49.34
CA ALA A 154 45.42 -1.30 50.48
C ALA A 154 46.44 -2.34 49.99
N PRO A 155 47.49 -2.65 50.76
CA PRO A 155 48.56 -3.55 50.33
C PRO A 155 48.07 -4.99 50.22
N ALA A 156 48.36 -5.63 49.09
CA ALA A 156 48.00 -7.01 48.80
C ALA A 156 48.95 -7.99 49.53
N PRO A 157 48.44 -9.02 50.24
CA PRO A 157 49.24 -10.16 50.63
C PRO A 157 49.52 -11.06 49.42
N ALA A 158 50.80 -11.40 49.23
CA ALA A 158 51.27 -12.29 48.18
C ALA A 158 50.67 -13.70 48.32
N LYS A 159 50.11 -14.24 47.23
CA LYS A 159 49.71 -15.65 47.12
C LYS A 159 50.16 -16.23 45.76
N PRO A 160 50.54 -17.51 45.68
CA PRO A 160 51.39 -18.04 44.61
C PRO A 160 50.71 -18.13 43.24
N ALA A 161 51.54 -18.02 42.20
CA ALA A 161 51.17 -18.08 40.80
C ALA A 161 50.48 -19.40 40.42
N ALA A 162 49.25 -19.29 39.93
CA ALA A 162 48.57 -20.35 39.17
C ALA A 162 48.92 -20.20 37.67
N PRO A 163 49.06 -21.29 36.92
CA PRO A 163 49.41 -21.24 35.50
C PRO A 163 48.34 -20.52 34.69
N ILE A 164 48.78 -19.57 33.86
CA ILE A 164 47.94 -18.81 32.94
C ILE A 164 47.45 -19.77 31.86
N ALA A 165 46.16 -20.12 31.89
CA ALA A 165 45.50 -20.75 30.76
C ALA A 165 45.34 -19.69 29.65
N VAL A 166 46.16 -19.81 28.60
CA VAL A 166 46.04 -19.00 27.39
C VAL A 166 44.83 -19.52 26.61
N ALA A 167 43.69 -18.85 26.77
CA ALA A 167 42.54 -19.07 25.90
C ALA A 167 42.90 -18.60 24.47
N PRO A 168 42.74 -19.43 23.43
CA PRO A 168 43.01 -19.01 22.06
C PRO A 168 42.02 -17.92 21.63
N LYS A 169 42.55 -16.85 21.04
CA LYS A 169 41.77 -15.75 20.46
C LYS A 169 40.80 -16.31 19.40
N PRO A 170 39.49 -16.05 19.47
CA PRO A 170 38.58 -16.43 18.41
C PRO A 170 38.92 -15.66 17.13
N VAL A 171 39.41 -16.36 16.10
CA VAL A 171 39.54 -15.81 14.76
C VAL A 171 38.19 -15.97 14.10
N ALA A 172 37.41 -14.89 14.03
CA ALA A 172 36.17 -14.87 13.25
C ALA A 172 36.52 -15.09 11.76
N PRO A 173 35.98 -16.14 11.11
CA PRO A 173 36.17 -16.32 9.68
C PRO A 173 35.51 -15.16 8.92
N LYS A 174 36.29 -14.49 8.09
CA LYS A 174 35.80 -13.44 7.19
C LYS A 174 34.74 -14.05 6.26
N PRO A 175 33.51 -13.51 6.21
CA PRO A 175 32.50 -14.02 5.29
C PRO A 175 32.98 -13.82 3.85
N ALA A 176 33.27 -14.92 3.15
CA ALA A 176 33.46 -14.91 1.72
C ALA A 176 32.08 -14.84 1.07
N ALA A 177 31.68 -13.64 0.63
CA ALA A 177 30.48 -13.48 -0.16
C ALA A 177 30.61 -14.31 -1.46
N PRO A 178 29.70 -15.25 -1.75
CA PRO A 178 29.72 -15.95 -3.01
C PRO A 178 29.47 -14.94 -4.14
N LYS A 179 30.34 -14.94 -5.16
CA LYS A 179 30.12 -14.14 -6.36
C LYS A 179 28.79 -14.58 -7.00
N PRO A 180 27.90 -13.65 -7.34
CA PRO A 180 26.67 -13.98 -8.06
C PRO A 180 27.02 -14.64 -9.39
N VAL A 181 26.64 -15.90 -9.57
CA VAL A 181 26.65 -16.55 -10.87
C VAL A 181 25.37 -16.12 -11.56
N ILE A 182 25.49 -15.17 -12.48
CA ILE A 182 24.39 -14.76 -13.36
C ILE A 182 24.18 -15.90 -14.36
N PRO A 183 23.03 -16.62 -14.34
CA PRO A 183 22.73 -17.59 -15.37
C PRO A 183 22.60 -16.86 -16.70
N LYS A 184 23.36 -17.28 -17.70
CA LYS A 184 23.26 -16.75 -19.06
C LYS A 184 21.84 -17.05 -19.57
N PRO A 185 21.08 -16.05 -20.07
CA PRO A 185 19.74 -16.30 -20.59
C PRO A 185 19.81 -17.30 -21.75
N VAL A 186 19.18 -18.47 -21.58
CA VAL A 186 18.95 -19.40 -22.68
C VAL A 186 17.66 -18.97 -23.34
N ALA A 187 17.77 -18.43 -24.55
CA ALA A 187 16.60 -18.08 -25.36
C ALA A 187 15.79 -19.34 -25.66
N PRO A 188 14.48 -19.38 -25.37
CA PRO A 188 13.64 -20.50 -25.77
C PRO A 188 13.56 -20.54 -27.30
N LYS A 189 13.82 -21.73 -27.86
CA LYS A 189 13.67 -22.03 -29.28
C LYS A 189 12.21 -21.76 -29.70
N PRO A 190 11.96 -20.98 -30.77
CA PRO A 190 10.59 -20.68 -31.20
C PRO A 190 9.81 -21.97 -31.52
N ALA A 191 8.65 -22.13 -30.90
CA ALA A 191 7.69 -23.16 -31.30
C ALA A 191 7.08 -22.80 -32.67
N PRO A 192 6.81 -23.79 -33.54
CA PRO A 192 6.20 -23.54 -34.84
C PRO A 192 4.79 -22.95 -34.69
N ILE A 193 4.55 -21.85 -35.39
CA ILE A 193 3.26 -21.18 -35.49
C ILE A 193 2.28 -22.12 -36.20
N VAL A 194 1.37 -22.72 -35.44
CA VAL A 194 0.21 -23.40 -36.01
C VAL A 194 -0.80 -22.31 -36.41
N LYS A 195 -0.94 -22.08 -37.72
CA LYS A 195 -2.04 -21.27 -38.28
C LYS A 195 -3.36 -21.94 -37.92
N ALA A 196 -4.05 -21.44 -36.90
CA ALA A 196 -5.44 -21.78 -36.65
C ALA A 196 -6.31 -21.07 -37.70
N ALA A 197 -6.98 -21.86 -38.53
CA ALA A 197 -7.99 -21.39 -39.47
C ALA A 197 -9.18 -20.74 -38.74
N PRO A 198 -9.85 -19.73 -39.32
CA PRO A 198 -10.97 -19.07 -38.69
C PRO A 198 -12.17 -20.03 -38.59
N LYS A 199 -12.58 -20.33 -37.35
CA LYS A 199 -13.77 -21.15 -37.08
C LYS A 199 -15.01 -20.26 -37.18
N ALA A 200 -15.94 -20.70 -38.02
CA ALA A 200 -17.16 -19.99 -38.40
C ALA A 200 -18.02 -19.56 -37.20
N ALA A 201 -18.56 -18.34 -37.29
CA ALA A 201 -19.50 -17.75 -36.36
C ALA A 201 -20.78 -18.60 -36.24
N THR A 202 -21.00 -19.18 -35.07
CA THR A 202 -22.28 -19.80 -34.71
C THR A 202 -23.19 -18.72 -34.14
N LYS A 203 -24.30 -18.43 -34.84
CA LYS A 203 -25.41 -17.60 -34.36
C LYS A 203 -25.98 -18.21 -33.08
N SER A 204 -25.67 -17.66 -31.92
CA SER A 204 -26.39 -17.96 -30.68
C SER A 204 -27.76 -17.30 -30.74
N LYS A 205 -28.82 -18.12 -30.77
CA LYS A 205 -30.21 -17.71 -30.59
C LYS A 205 -30.38 -16.99 -29.25
N GLY A 206 -31.21 -15.97 -29.26
CA GLY A 206 -31.33 -14.92 -28.25
C GLY A 206 -31.45 -15.37 -26.79
N LEU A 207 -30.65 -14.72 -25.96
CA LEU A 207 -30.95 -14.54 -24.55
C LEU A 207 -31.76 -13.24 -24.42
N HIS A 208 -33.07 -13.37 -24.22
CA HIS A 208 -33.93 -12.23 -23.90
C HIS A 208 -33.62 -11.74 -22.48
N PHE A 209 -32.79 -10.70 -22.37
CA PHE A 209 -32.73 -9.92 -21.14
C PHE A 209 -34.01 -9.08 -21.03
N ARG A 210 -34.90 -9.45 -20.10
CA ARG A 210 -36.00 -8.58 -19.67
C ARG A 210 -35.38 -7.36 -18.97
N VAL A 211 -35.32 -6.25 -19.70
CA VAL A 211 -35.15 -4.92 -19.10
C VAL A 211 -36.42 -4.62 -18.32
N VAL A 212 -36.35 -4.71 -16.99
CA VAL A 212 -37.41 -4.22 -16.11
C VAL A 212 -37.28 -2.70 -16.06
N ASN A 213 -37.99 -2.03 -16.98
CA ASN A 213 -38.19 -0.59 -16.93
C ASN A 213 -39.15 -0.28 -15.77
N SER A 214 -38.62 0.11 -14.61
CA SER A 214 -39.41 0.72 -13.55
C SER A 214 -39.86 2.11 -13.98
N ARG A 215 -41.10 2.20 -14.49
CA ARG A 215 -41.83 3.47 -14.62
C ARG A 215 -42.05 4.05 -13.22
N ARG A 216 -41.29 5.08 -12.88
CA ARG A 216 -41.60 5.98 -11.76
C ARG A 216 -42.81 6.82 -12.19
N SER A 217 -44.00 6.42 -11.75
CA SER A 217 -45.23 7.20 -11.88
C SER A 217 -45.14 8.42 -10.96
N THR A 218 -45.19 9.61 -11.55
CA THR A 218 -45.44 10.86 -10.83
C THR A 218 -46.93 10.96 -10.57
N GLY A 219 -47.35 10.63 -9.34
CA GLY A 219 -48.68 10.93 -8.85
C GLY A 219 -48.73 12.34 -8.27
N SER A 220 -49.46 13.23 -8.94
CA SER A 220 -50.08 14.42 -8.33
C SER A 220 -51.27 13.98 -7.48
N VAL A 221 -51.32 14.43 -6.22
CA VAL A 221 -52.49 15.04 -5.57
C VAL A 221 -51.97 16.11 -4.62
#